data_AF-A0AAN6P5M5-F1
#
_entry.id   AF-A0AAN6P5M5-F1
#
_cell.length_a   1.000
_cell.length_b   1.000
_cell.length_c   1.000
_cell.angle_alpha   90.00
_cell.angle_beta   90.00
_cell.angle_gamma   90.00
#
_symmetry.space_group_name_H-M   'P 1'
#
loop_
_entity.id
_entity.type
_entity.pdbx_description
1 polymer ?
#
loop_
_entity_poly.entity_id
_entity_poly.type
_entity_poly.pdbx_seq_one_letter_code
_entity_poly.pdbx_strand_id
1 'polypeptide(L)'
;MSQTPPPPPAAAVATWQSIFAGGPYTSLKMLEYIMHAGGKQVPAFIAAPVETVAGVTASTITGHHDIAKMQPVWASRTGRCTSFAVKAVSSLSRTLDTKKQPVYNFAIYDLAGHRVARCLKTEVVIDSSSTVRGGAFVLPEGQWQKFEKTEASWKFKKSESKFERAGNAQGQVASSSTALSPAQAMWLCLAGVESGVKYSIPTLFRTVGTDGLPLYFGMVSWAPCKRCIELVPDIGKENKKKKLIIQWAATKDKGGTEEDLIQCVNALEQFVMNYGGPNNNGPTQWAADNINQFSDQLFAAAVGQWGNPKLVNKLKAT
;
A
#
# COMPACT_ATOMS: atom_id res chain seq x y z
N MET A 1 -26.75 -9.18 24.73
CA MET A 1 -25.38 -9.59 25.12
C MET A 1 -24.56 -9.68 23.85
N SER A 2 -23.53 -8.84 23.64
CA SER A 2 -22.67 -9.00 22.46
C SER A 2 -21.74 -10.18 22.70
N GLN A 3 -21.98 -11.30 22.03
CA GLN A 3 -21.06 -12.42 22.06
C GLN A 3 -19.75 -11.99 21.41
N THR A 4 -18.62 -12.26 22.07
CA THR A 4 -17.29 -12.11 21.47
C THR A 4 -17.26 -12.93 20.18
N PRO A 5 -16.89 -12.33 19.03
CA PRO A 5 -16.78 -13.07 17.78
C PRO A 5 -15.84 -14.28 17.93
N PRO A 6 -16.10 -15.39 17.22
CA PRO A 6 -15.18 -16.52 17.24
C PRO A 6 -13.81 -16.11 16.65
N PRO A 7 -12.72 -16.79 17.04
CA PRO A 7 -11.42 -16.52 16.45
C PRO A 7 -11.44 -16.83 14.94
N PRO A 8 -10.70 -16.08 14.13
CA PRO A 8 -10.57 -16.37 12.70
C PRO A 8 -9.91 -17.74 12.46
N PRO A 9 -10.23 -18.43 11.36
CA PRO A 9 -9.55 -19.66 10.96
C PRO A 9 -8.03 -19.45 10.86
N ALA A 10 -7.25 -20.40 11.37
CA ALA A 10 -5.78 -20.32 11.39
C ALA A 10 -5.17 -20.11 9.99
N ALA A 11 -5.75 -20.72 8.95
CA ALA A 11 -5.32 -20.53 7.56
C ALA A 11 -5.50 -19.08 7.08
N ALA A 12 -6.57 -18.40 7.52
CA ALA A 12 -6.80 -17.00 7.19
C ALA A 12 -5.77 -16.08 7.87
N VAL A 13 -5.47 -16.34 9.15
CA VAL A 13 -4.42 -15.63 9.91
C VAL A 13 -3.05 -15.83 9.25
N ALA A 14 -2.65 -17.07 8.99
CA ALA A 14 -1.37 -17.38 8.37
C ALA A 14 -1.22 -16.75 6.98
N THR A 15 -2.28 -16.79 6.16
CA THR A 15 -2.29 -16.16 4.83
C THR A 15 -2.14 -14.63 4.95
N TRP A 16 -2.89 -14.00 5.85
CA TRP A 16 -2.81 -12.56 6.08
C TRP A 16 -1.40 -12.15 6.50
N GLN A 17 -0.84 -12.83 7.51
CA GLN A 17 0.48 -12.53 8.05
C GLN A 17 1.60 -12.72 7.03
N SER A 18 1.55 -13.81 6.25
CA SER A 18 2.50 -14.08 5.18
C SER A 18 2.50 -12.98 4.12
N ILE A 19 1.32 -12.55 3.67
CA ILE A 19 1.21 -11.47 2.66
C ILE A 19 1.64 -10.13 3.25
N PHE A 20 1.34 -9.86 4.52
CA PHE A 20 1.66 -8.58 5.18
C PHE A 20 3.17 -8.40 5.34
N ALA A 21 3.87 -9.45 5.80
CA ALA A 21 5.32 -9.45 5.94
C ALA A 21 6.06 -9.67 4.61
N GLY A 22 5.37 -10.15 3.57
CA GLY A 22 5.99 -10.53 2.30
C GLY A 22 6.59 -9.37 1.50
N GLY A 23 6.10 -8.15 1.71
CA GLY A 23 6.57 -6.95 1.03
C GLY A 23 5.91 -5.66 1.53
N PRO A 24 6.50 -4.50 1.22
CA PRO A 24 6.05 -3.22 1.74
C PRO A 24 4.71 -2.81 1.12
N TYR A 25 4.01 -1.91 1.81
CA TYR A 25 2.87 -1.21 1.22
C TYR A 25 3.41 -0.12 0.28
N THR A 26 3.13 -0.21 -1.02
CA THR A 26 3.57 0.80 -1.99
C THR A 26 2.72 0.80 -3.25
N SER A 27 2.80 1.86 -4.05
CA SER A 27 2.22 1.93 -5.39
C SER A 27 3.26 1.94 -6.51
N LEU A 28 4.56 1.76 -6.20
CA LEU A 28 5.63 1.83 -7.19
C LEU A 28 5.45 0.83 -8.35
N LYS A 29 5.12 -0.45 -8.07
CA LYS A 29 4.81 -1.43 -9.13
C LYS A 29 3.57 -1.07 -9.94
N MET A 30 2.59 -0.42 -9.31
CA MET A 30 1.38 0.03 -10.00
C MET A 30 1.71 1.18 -10.95
N LEU A 31 2.56 2.12 -10.50
CA LEU A 31 3.07 3.20 -11.33
C LEU A 31 3.90 2.66 -12.50
N GLU A 32 4.85 1.76 -12.24
CA GLU A 32 5.67 1.11 -13.27
C GLU A 32 4.80 0.41 -14.32
N TYR A 33 3.81 -0.38 -13.87
CA TYR A 33 2.84 -1.02 -14.77
C TYR A 33 2.08 -0.01 -15.63
N ILE A 34 1.58 1.07 -15.03
CA ILE A 34 0.86 2.13 -15.73
C ILE A 34 1.75 2.78 -16.79
N MET A 35 3.00 3.09 -16.45
CA MET A 35 3.95 3.70 -17.36
C MET A 35 4.26 2.76 -18.54
N HIS A 36 4.54 1.48 -18.28
CA HIS A 36 4.76 0.51 -19.36
C HIS A 36 3.52 0.34 -20.25
N ALA A 37 2.33 0.21 -19.66
CA ALA A 37 1.08 0.06 -20.41
C ALA A 37 0.79 1.31 -21.28
N GLY A 38 1.18 2.49 -20.82
CA GLY A 38 1.06 3.75 -21.55
C GLY A 38 2.23 4.05 -22.51
N GLY A 39 3.22 3.15 -22.63
CA GLY A 39 4.43 3.36 -23.44
C GLY A 39 5.29 4.54 -22.96
N LYS A 40 5.20 4.90 -21.67
CA LYS A 40 5.89 6.03 -21.05
C LYS A 40 7.19 5.58 -20.41
N GLN A 41 8.20 6.45 -20.48
CA GLN A 41 9.52 6.23 -19.90
C GLN A 41 9.71 7.04 -18.62
N VAL A 42 10.62 6.60 -17.75
CA VAL A 42 10.91 7.25 -16.46
C VAL A 42 11.28 8.73 -16.57
N PRO A 43 12.14 9.17 -17.52
CA PRO A 43 12.42 10.59 -17.68
C PRO A 43 11.18 11.45 -18.01
N ALA A 44 10.24 10.91 -18.78
CA ALA A 44 8.99 11.61 -19.09
C ALA A 44 8.12 11.78 -17.84
N PHE A 45 8.05 10.73 -17.00
CA PHE A 45 7.36 10.79 -15.72
C PHE A 45 7.98 11.85 -14.79
N ILE A 46 9.30 11.91 -14.68
CA ILE A 46 9.97 12.92 -13.85
C ILE A 46 9.71 14.33 -14.39
N ALA A 47 9.68 14.53 -15.71
CA ALA A 47 9.40 15.84 -16.29
C ALA A 47 7.96 16.32 -16.05
N ALA A 48 6.98 15.42 -16.15
CA ALA A 48 5.56 15.72 -16.04
C ALA A 48 4.80 14.57 -15.33
N PRO A 49 4.89 14.47 -13.99
CA PRO A 49 4.44 13.28 -13.27
C PRO A 49 2.94 13.01 -13.41
N VAL A 50 2.12 14.05 -13.21
CA VAL A 50 0.66 13.93 -13.24
C VAL A 50 0.19 13.64 -14.65
N GLU A 51 0.72 14.35 -15.65
CA GLU A 51 0.37 14.21 -17.05
C GLU A 51 0.77 12.85 -17.62
N THR A 52 1.88 12.27 -17.14
CA THR A 52 2.36 10.96 -17.59
C THR A 52 1.44 9.82 -17.16
N VAL A 53 0.74 9.98 -16.03
CA VAL A 53 -0.25 9.01 -15.54
C VAL A 53 -1.70 9.45 -15.80
N ALA A 54 -1.90 10.67 -16.30
CA ALA A 54 -3.20 11.18 -16.70
C ALA A 54 -3.72 10.37 -17.90
N GLY A 55 -5.01 10.07 -17.91
CA GLY A 55 -5.61 9.27 -18.99
C GLY A 55 -5.57 7.76 -18.74
N VAL A 56 -4.94 7.30 -17.67
CA VAL A 56 -5.14 5.96 -17.08
C VAL A 56 -6.45 6.02 -16.29
N THR A 57 -7.53 6.43 -16.95
CA THR A 57 -8.85 6.54 -16.35
C THR A 57 -9.43 5.15 -16.17
N ALA A 58 -10.47 5.04 -15.35
CA ALA A 58 -11.29 3.83 -15.34
C ALA A 58 -11.72 3.46 -16.77
N SER A 59 -12.09 4.43 -17.61
CA SER A 59 -12.58 4.18 -18.98
C SER A 59 -11.53 3.63 -19.94
N THR A 60 -10.27 4.11 -19.94
CA THR A 60 -9.23 3.62 -20.86
C THR A 60 -8.83 2.17 -20.61
N ILE A 61 -9.20 1.61 -19.45
CA ILE A 61 -8.85 0.25 -19.07
C ILE A 61 -10.04 -0.63 -18.68
N THR A 62 -11.26 -0.07 -18.68
CA THR A 62 -12.54 -0.80 -18.54
C THR A 62 -12.80 -1.82 -19.65
N GLY A 63 -12.14 -1.70 -20.82
CA GLY A 63 -12.29 -2.69 -21.90
C GLY A 63 -11.63 -4.04 -21.62
N HIS A 64 -10.74 -4.13 -20.62
CA HIS A 64 -9.94 -5.32 -20.35
C HIS A 64 -9.90 -5.65 -18.85
N HIS A 65 -10.97 -6.21 -18.32
CA HIS A 65 -11.02 -6.80 -16.96
C HIS A 65 -10.25 -8.13 -16.83
N ASP A 66 -9.15 -8.27 -17.56
CA ASP A 66 -8.32 -9.46 -17.51
C ASP A 66 -7.32 -9.35 -16.35
N ILE A 67 -7.69 -9.97 -15.23
CA ILE A 67 -6.82 -10.05 -14.05
C ILE A 67 -5.49 -10.75 -14.36
N ALA A 68 -5.41 -11.61 -15.37
CA ALA A 68 -4.14 -12.26 -15.77
C ALA A 68 -3.15 -11.22 -16.31
N LYS A 69 -3.61 -10.25 -17.11
CA LYS A 69 -2.77 -9.12 -17.59
C LYS A 69 -2.33 -8.18 -16.47
N MET A 70 -3.02 -8.20 -15.33
CA MET A 70 -2.69 -7.41 -14.15
C MET A 70 -1.86 -8.20 -13.12
N GLN A 71 -1.48 -9.45 -13.41
CA GLN A 71 -0.70 -10.29 -12.50
C GLN A 71 0.53 -9.56 -11.92
N PRO A 72 1.29 -8.76 -12.68
CA PRO A 72 2.45 -8.04 -12.13
C PRO A 72 2.13 -7.08 -10.98
N VAL A 73 0.88 -6.59 -10.88
CA VAL A 73 0.48 -5.64 -9.82
C VAL A 73 -0.32 -6.30 -8.69
N TRP A 74 -1.13 -7.33 -8.96
CA TRP A 74 -1.92 -7.96 -7.90
C TRP A 74 -1.26 -9.20 -7.30
N ALA A 75 -0.49 -10.00 -8.04
CA ALA A 75 0.20 -11.19 -7.51
C ALA A 75 1.62 -10.89 -6.99
N SER A 76 1.98 -9.61 -7.00
CA SER A 76 3.24 -9.06 -6.50
C SER A 76 3.41 -9.27 -4.99
N ARG A 77 4.63 -9.18 -4.43
CA ARG A 77 4.86 -9.15 -2.97
C ARG A 77 4.54 -7.76 -2.37
N THR A 78 4.60 -6.72 -3.18
CA THR A 78 4.33 -5.32 -2.85
C THR A 78 2.89 -4.92 -3.22
N GLY A 79 2.45 -3.73 -2.81
CA GLY A 79 1.19 -3.16 -3.28
C GLY A 79 0.37 -2.48 -2.19
N ARG A 80 -0.82 -1.99 -2.56
CA ARG A 80 -1.77 -1.30 -1.68
C ARG A 80 -2.75 -2.27 -1.01
N CYS A 81 -3.72 -1.71 -0.28
CA CYS A 81 -4.79 -2.46 0.40
C CYS A 81 -5.58 -3.39 -0.54
N THR A 82 -5.89 -2.94 -1.75
CA THR A 82 -6.65 -3.74 -2.70
C THR A 82 -5.87 -4.95 -3.21
N SER A 83 -4.62 -4.76 -3.64
CA SER A 83 -3.77 -5.89 -4.05
C SER A 83 -3.55 -6.87 -2.90
N PHE A 84 -3.42 -6.37 -1.66
CA PHE A 84 -3.32 -7.23 -0.49
C PHE A 84 -4.56 -8.11 -0.33
N ALA A 85 -5.76 -7.52 -0.37
CA ALA A 85 -7.02 -8.26 -0.26
C ALA A 85 -7.16 -9.28 -1.40
N VAL A 86 -6.86 -8.90 -2.64
CA VAL A 86 -6.95 -9.79 -3.81
C VAL A 86 -6.00 -10.99 -3.71
N LYS A 87 -4.75 -10.82 -3.24
CA LYS A 87 -3.82 -11.93 -3.00
C LYS A 87 -4.36 -12.91 -1.97
N ALA A 88 -4.83 -12.39 -0.83
CA ALA A 88 -5.36 -13.21 0.24
C ALA A 88 -6.60 -13.99 -0.22
N VAL A 89 -7.51 -13.34 -0.93
CA VAL A 89 -8.68 -13.98 -1.53
C VAL A 89 -8.26 -15.07 -2.51
N SER A 90 -7.31 -14.79 -3.42
CA SER A 90 -6.83 -15.77 -4.39
C SER A 90 -6.17 -16.98 -3.72
N SER A 91 -5.46 -16.79 -2.61
CA SER A 91 -4.84 -17.88 -1.85
C SER A 91 -5.92 -18.71 -1.13
N LEU A 92 -6.77 -18.06 -0.34
CA LEU A 92 -7.76 -18.73 0.50
C LEU A 92 -8.85 -19.42 -0.30
N SER A 93 -9.27 -18.86 -1.44
CA SER A 93 -10.34 -19.43 -2.27
C SER A 93 -9.95 -20.78 -2.90
N ARG A 94 -8.66 -21.16 -2.88
CA ARG A 94 -8.18 -22.48 -3.31
C ARG A 94 -8.29 -23.54 -2.21
N THR A 95 -8.60 -23.13 -0.98
CA THR A 95 -8.76 -24.06 0.15
C THR A 95 -10.05 -24.87 -0.02
N LEU A 96 -9.92 -26.19 -0.05
CA LEU A 96 -11.04 -27.12 -0.05
C LEU A 96 -11.13 -27.86 1.28
N ASP A 97 -12.34 -28.19 1.70
CA ASP A 97 -12.57 -29.07 2.86
C ASP A 97 -12.35 -30.55 2.51
N THR A 98 -12.54 -31.44 3.49
CA THR A 98 -12.38 -32.89 3.31
C THR A 98 -13.33 -33.50 2.27
N LYS A 99 -14.40 -32.77 1.89
CA LYS A 99 -15.36 -33.16 0.85
C LYS A 99 -15.09 -32.45 -0.48
N LYS A 100 -13.90 -31.86 -0.65
CA LYS A 100 -13.48 -31.08 -1.82
C LYS A 100 -14.37 -29.87 -2.11
N GLN A 101 -15.06 -29.32 -1.11
CA GLN A 101 -15.88 -28.12 -1.26
C GLN A 101 -15.11 -26.86 -0.88
N PRO A 102 -15.34 -25.72 -1.56
CA PRO A 102 -14.71 -24.45 -1.18
C PRO A 102 -14.97 -24.07 0.28
N VAL A 103 -13.90 -23.81 1.02
CA VAL A 103 -13.98 -23.35 2.42
C VAL A 103 -14.39 -21.88 2.47
N TYR A 104 -13.96 -21.08 1.50
CA TYR A 104 -14.15 -19.64 1.47
C TYR A 104 -14.87 -19.17 0.19
N ASN A 105 -15.69 -18.14 0.32
CA ASN A 105 -16.36 -17.43 -0.78
C ASN A 105 -16.32 -15.92 -0.53
N PHE A 106 -15.22 -15.30 -0.94
CA PHE A 106 -15.00 -13.89 -0.68
C PHE A 106 -15.76 -12.98 -1.65
N ALA A 107 -16.32 -11.89 -1.11
CA ALA A 107 -16.74 -10.72 -1.85
C ALA A 107 -15.86 -9.52 -1.45
N ILE A 108 -15.51 -8.67 -2.42
CA ILE A 108 -14.71 -7.46 -2.19
C ILE A 108 -15.65 -6.26 -2.20
N TYR A 109 -15.50 -5.36 -1.23
CA TYR A 109 -16.31 -4.15 -1.11
C TYR A 109 -15.40 -2.92 -1.19
N ASP A 110 -15.82 -1.90 -1.93
CA ASP A 110 -15.17 -0.59 -1.98
C ASP A 110 -15.86 0.40 -1.06
N LEU A 111 -15.13 0.85 -0.04
CA LEU A 111 -15.63 1.72 1.01
C LEU A 111 -14.88 3.06 0.89
N ALA A 112 -15.23 3.79 -0.16
CA ALA A 112 -14.66 5.08 -0.51
C ALA A 112 -13.12 5.05 -0.72
N GLY A 113 -12.64 4.07 -1.50
CA GLY A 113 -11.23 3.91 -1.82
C GLY A 113 -10.47 2.96 -0.88
N HIS A 114 -11.08 2.55 0.22
CA HIS A 114 -10.60 1.45 1.06
C HIS A 114 -11.31 0.16 0.69
N ARG A 115 -10.57 -0.83 0.17
CA ARG A 115 -11.17 -2.07 -0.34
C ARG A 115 -10.81 -3.24 0.56
N VAL A 116 -11.83 -3.96 1.01
CA VAL A 116 -11.67 -5.14 1.86
C VAL A 116 -12.36 -6.35 1.27
N ALA A 117 -11.91 -7.53 1.66
CA ALA A 117 -12.59 -8.77 1.31
C ALA A 117 -13.27 -9.38 2.53
N ARG A 118 -14.51 -9.83 2.36
CA ARG A 118 -15.28 -10.56 3.37
C ARG A 118 -15.69 -11.92 2.81
N CYS A 119 -15.41 -12.99 3.54
CA CYS A 119 -15.93 -14.32 3.25
C CYS A 119 -17.40 -14.39 3.70
N LEU A 120 -18.31 -14.77 2.80
CA LEU A 120 -19.74 -14.86 3.11
C LEU A 120 -20.09 -16.13 3.90
N LYS A 121 -19.23 -17.16 3.86
CA LYS A 121 -19.42 -18.46 4.53
C LYS A 121 -18.80 -18.51 5.93
N THR A 122 -17.63 -17.90 6.10
CA THR A 122 -16.88 -17.93 7.37
C THR A 122 -16.87 -16.59 8.10
N GLU A 123 -17.47 -15.55 7.52
CA GLU A 123 -17.52 -14.18 8.06
C GLU A 123 -16.15 -13.51 8.29
N VAL A 124 -15.07 -14.15 7.83
CA VAL A 124 -13.71 -13.64 7.89
C VAL A 124 -13.57 -12.40 7.02
N VAL A 125 -12.95 -11.37 7.58
CA VAL A 125 -12.58 -10.14 6.89
C VAL A 125 -11.06 -10.08 6.73
N ILE A 126 -10.64 -9.72 5.51
CA ILE A 126 -9.26 -9.43 5.15
C ILE A 126 -9.16 -7.94 4.83
N ASP A 127 -8.40 -7.24 5.67
CA ASP A 127 -8.08 -5.82 5.53
C ASP A 127 -6.59 -5.61 5.79
N SER A 128 -5.87 -4.95 4.89
CA SER A 128 -4.45 -4.64 5.08
C SER A 128 -4.19 -3.61 6.17
N SER A 129 -5.20 -2.82 6.54
CA SER A 129 -5.13 -1.80 7.58
C SER A 129 -5.57 -2.30 8.96
N SER A 130 -5.89 -3.60 9.07
CA SER A 130 -6.24 -4.22 10.34
C SER A 130 -5.14 -4.01 11.38
N THR A 131 -5.53 -3.67 12.61
CA THR A 131 -4.65 -3.56 13.78
C THR A 131 -4.86 -4.72 14.76
N VAL A 132 -5.70 -5.70 14.40
CA VAL A 132 -6.01 -6.86 15.24
C VAL A 132 -4.83 -7.84 15.23
N ARG A 133 -4.61 -8.51 16.35
CA ARG A 133 -3.65 -9.63 16.44
C ARG A 133 -3.99 -10.71 15.41
N GLY A 134 -3.03 -11.06 14.56
CA GLY A 134 -3.23 -11.99 13.43
C GLY A 134 -3.77 -11.34 12.15
N GLY A 135 -4.21 -10.08 12.22
CA GLY A 135 -4.63 -9.25 11.09
C GLY A 135 -5.98 -9.63 10.46
N ALA A 136 -6.22 -10.92 10.20
CA ALA A 136 -7.55 -11.42 9.84
C ALA A 136 -8.47 -11.44 11.07
N PHE A 137 -9.76 -11.19 10.89
CA PHE A 137 -10.74 -11.21 11.99
C PHE A 137 -12.12 -11.66 11.49
N VAL A 138 -12.97 -12.12 12.40
CA VAL A 138 -14.37 -12.47 12.10
C VAL A 138 -15.25 -11.26 12.42
N LEU A 139 -16.13 -10.88 11.50
CA LEU A 139 -17.11 -9.82 11.71
C LEU A 139 -18.52 -10.41 11.57
N PRO A 140 -19.19 -10.79 12.67
CA PRO A 140 -20.53 -11.33 12.60
C PRO A 140 -21.53 -10.34 12.01
N GLU A 141 -22.54 -10.84 11.32
CA GLU A 141 -23.58 -9.98 10.75
C GLU A 141 -24.27 -9.10 11.82
N GLY A 142 -24.52 -7.84 11.47
CA GLY A 142 -25.23 -6.86 12.29
C GLY A 142 -24.39 -6.18 13.36
N GLN A 143 -23.19 -6.68 13.66
CA GLN A 143 -22.32 -6.18 14.72
C GLN A 143 -21.35 -5.11 14.20
N TRP A 144 -21.06 -4.12 15.04
CA TRP A 144 -19.96 -3.18 14.82
C TRP A 144 -18.70 -3.72 15.49
N GLN A 145 -17.64 -3.94 14.72
CA GLN A 145 -16.31 -4.21 15.25
C GLN A 145 -15.51 -2.90 15.26
N LYS A 146 -15.17 -2.42 16.45
CA LYS A 146 -14.18 -1.34 16.62
C LYS A 146 -12.80 -1.96 16.71
N PHE A 147 -11.80 -1.33 16.09
CA PHE A 147 -10.42 -1.76 16.28
C PHE A 147 -9.73 -0.94 17.35
N GLU A 148 -9.01 -1.63 18.23
CA GLU A 148 -8.19 -0.99 19.24
C GLU A 148 -7.20 0.00 18.60
N LYS A 149 -6.98 1.13 19.29
CA LYS A 149 -6.04 2.20 18.90
C LYS A 149 -6.41 2.93 17.61
N THR A 150 -7.61 2.72 17.08
CA THR A 150 -8.15 3.47 15.95
C THR A 150 -9.58 3.88 16.23
N GLU A 151 -10.02 4.94 15.57
CA GLU A 151 -11.45 5.30 15.52
C GLU A 151 -12.18 4.55 14.39
N ALA A 152 -11.54 3.52 13.81
CA ALA A 152 -12.11 2.78 12.71
C ALA A 152 -13.10 1.73 13.24
N SER A 153 -14.27 1.66 12.61
CA SER A 153 -15.31 0.70 12.95
C SER A 153 -15.89 0.06 11.69
N TRP A 154 -16.22 -1.23 11.79
CA TRP A 154 -16.70 -2.06 10.70
C TRP A 154 -18.05 -2.66 11.00
N LYS A 155 -18.93 -2.71 10.00
CA LYS A 155 -20.18 -3.45 10.09
C LYS A 155 -20.52 -4.10 8.77
N PHE A 156 -21.16 -5.25 8.86
CA PHE A 156 -21.78 -5.90 7.72
C PHE A 156 -23.23 -6.23 8.06
N LYS A 157 -24.17 -5.89 7.18
CA LYS A 157 -25.59 -6.21 7.38
C LYS A 157 -26.29 -6.28 6.03
N LYS A 158 -27.06 -7.34 5.75
CA LYS A 158 -27.86 -7.48 4.52
C LYS A 158 -27.04 -7.25 3.23
N SER A 159 -25.90 -7.93 3.10
CA SER A 159 -24.97 -7.78 1.97
C SER A 159 -24.34 -6.39 1.79
N GLU A 160 -24.48 -5.51 2.77
CA GLU A 160 -23.89 -4.17 2.77
C GLU A 160 -22.73 -4.14 3.76
N SER A 161 -21.54 -3.76 3.28
CA SER A 161 -20.37 -3.48 4.11
C SER A 161 -20.31 -2.00 4.43
N LYS A 162 -19.98 -1.67 5.69
CA LYS A 162 -19.90 -0.31 6.24
C LYS A 162 -18.58 -0.14 6.96
N PHE A 163 -17.97 1.03 6.74
CA PHE A 163 -16.74 1.44 7.39
C PHE A 163 -16.85 2.90 7.85
N GLU A 164 -16.51 3.11 9.11
CA GLU A 164 -16.45 4.41 9.76
C GLU A 164 -15.03 4.66 10.22
N ARG A 165 -14.54 5.91 10.11
CA ARG A 165 -13.25 6.35 10.63
C ARG A 165 -13.28 7.85 10.89
N ALA A 166 -12.61 8.34 11.94
CA ALA A 166 -12.35 9.78 12.08
C ALA A 166 -11.66 10.35 10.85
N GLY A 167 -12.22 11.43 10.30
CA GLY A 167 -11.69 12.12 9.13
C GLY A 167 -12.41 11.79 7.82
N ASN A 168 -13.43 10.91 7.83
CA ASN A 168 -14.41 10.91 6.73
C ASN A 168 -15.09 12.28 6.72
N ALA A 169 -15.16 12.90 5.53
CA ALA A 169 -15.80 14.20 5.38
C ALA A 169 -17.21 14.13 6.01
N GLN A 170 -17.48 15.00 6.98
CA GLN A 170 -18.76 15.13 7.69
C GLN A 170 -19.28 13.89 8.45
N GLY A 171 -18.44 12.96 8.91
CA GLY A 171 -18.91 11.81 9.70
C GLY A 171 -19.70 10.77 8.86
N GLN A 172 -19.53 10.80 7.53
CA GLN A 172 -20.18 9.85 6.65
C GLN A 172 -19.58 8.44 6.81
N VAL A 173 -20.46 7.45 7.02
CA VAL A 173 -20.11 6.04 6.98
C VAL A 173 -19.95 5.63 5.50
N ALA A 174 -18.74 5.24 5.12
CA ALA A 174 -18.52 4.66 3.80
C ALA A 174 -19.26 3.33 3.73
N SER A 175 -20.06 3.12 2.69
CA SER A 175 -20.87 1.92 2.54
C SER A 175 -20.85 1.43 1.11
N SER A 176 -20.93 0.11 0.94
CA SER A 176 -21.13 -0.52 -0.36
C SER A 176 -21.97 -1.78 -0.21
N SER A 177 -23.02 -1.84 -1.03
CA SER A 177 -23.86 -3.03 -1.26
C SER A 177 -23.44 -3.80 -2.50
N THR A 178 -22.48 -3.28 -3.28
CA THR A 178 -22.04 -3.89 -4.54
C THR A 178 -20.72 -4.59 -4.34
N ALA A 179 -20.72 -5.91 -4.46
CA ALA A 179 -19.51 -6.70 -4.47
C ALA A 179 -18.76 -6.49 -5.80
N LEU A 180 -17.45 -6.27 -5.69
CA LEU A 180 -16.53 -6.18 -6.82
C LEU A 180 -15.87 -7.53 -7.08
N SER A 181 -15.67 -7.85 -8.34
CA SER A 181 -14.70 -8.87 -8.72
C SER A 181 -13.27 -8.42 -8.39
N PRO A 182 -12.33 -9.35 -8.19
CA PRO A 182 -10.91 -9.02 -8.02
C PRO A 182 -10.36 -8.11 -9.13
N ALA A 183 -10.76 -8.35 -10.39
CA ALA A 183 -10.36 -7.52 -11.53
C ALA A 183 -10.87 -6.08 -11.37
N GLN A 184 -12.17 -5.88 -11.12
CA GLN A 184 -12.75 -4.55 -10.90
C GLN A 184 -12.10 -3.82 -9.73
N ALA A 185 -11.86 -4.51 -8.61
CA ALA A 185 -11.20 -3.93 -7.46
C ALA A 185 -9.78 -3.44 -7.80
N MET A 186 -8.98 -4.27 -8.49
CA MET A 186 -7.64 -3.89 -8.93
C MET A 186 -7.65 -2.70 -9.89
N TRP A 187 -8.63 -2.63 -10.80
CA TRP A 187 -8.79 -1.50 -11.71
C TRP A 187 -9.02 -0.19 -10.97
N LEU A 188 -9.96 -0.18 -10.04
CA LEU A 188 -10.21 0.99 -9.21
C LEU A 188 -8.99 1.36 -8.34
N CYS A 189 -8.16 0.38 -7.97
CA CYS A 189 -6.90 0.63 -7.26
C CYS A 189 -5.87 1.34 -8.14
N LEU A 190 -5.72 0.91 -9.40
CA LEU A 190 -4.84 1.55 -10.39
C LEU A 190 -5.29 2.96 -10.75
N ALA A 191 -6.60 3.16 -10.95
CA ALA A 191 -7.16 4.50 -11.19
C ALA A 191 -6.85 5.47 -10.04
N GLY A 192 -6.68 4.96 -8.82
CA GLY A 192 -6.28 5.74 -7.65
C GLY A 192 -4.78 6.03 -7.54
N VAL A 193 -3.93 5.63 -8.49
CA VAL A 193 -2.48 5.90 -8.49
C VAL A 193 -2.19 7.36 -8.84
N GLU A 194 -2.97 7.97 -9.73
CA GLU A 194 -2.82 9.39 -10.10
C GLU A 194 -2.86 10.31 -8.87
N SER A 195 -3.83 10.09 -7.98
CA SER A 195 -3.91 10.81 -6.71
C SER A 195 -2.63 10.63 -5.87
N GLY A 196 -2.03 9.43 -5.88
CA GLY A 196 -0.75 9.18 -5.25
C GLY A 196 0.37 10.02 -5.87
N VAL A 197 0.49 10.04 -7.20
CA VAL A 197 1.49 10.84 -7.92
C VAL A 197 1.36 12.35 -7.61
N LYS A 198 0.13 12.85 -7.49
CA LYS A 198 -0.14 14.26 -7.14
C LYS A 198 0.36 14.64 -5.74
N TYR A 199 0.21 13.74 -4.76
CA TYR A 199 0.56 14.03 -3.37
C TYR A 199 1.90 13.43 -2.96
N SER A 200 1.97 12.10 -2.95
CA SER A 200 3.17 11.29 -2.77
C SER A 200 2.87 9.80 -2.95
N ILE A 201 3.91 9.03 -3.29
CA ILE A 201 3.89 7.58 -3.46
C ILE A 201 4.65 6.96 -2.28
N PRO A 202 3.94 6.62 -1.19
CA PRO A 202 4.57 6.07 0.00
C PRO A 202 4.96 4.61 -0.21
N THR A 203 6.13 4.24 0.31
CA THR A 203 6.57 2.88 0.57
C THR A 203 6.72 2.69 2.07
N LEU A 204 5.77 2.00 2.68
CA LEU A 204 5.74 1.73 4.12
C LEU A 204 6.29 0.32 4.37
N PHE A 205 7.38 0.25 5.13
CA PHE A 205 7.93 -1.03 5.59
C PHE A 205 7.09 -1.59 6.71
N ARG A 206 6.82 -2.89 6.66
CA ARG A 206 5.88 -3.53 7.59
C ARG A 206 6.27 -4.96 7.94
N THR A 207 5.88 -5.43 9.11
CA THR A 207 6.07 -6.83 9.52
C THR A 207 5.00 -7.25 10.52
N VAL A 208 5.00 -8.51 10.91
CA VAL A 208 4.19 -9.02 12.02
C VAL A 208 5.11 -9.16 13.23
N GLY A 209 4.73 -8.55 14.35
CA GLY A 209 5.42 -8.68 15.63
C GLY A 209 5.35 -10.10 16.17
N THR A 210 6.22 -10.43 17.13
CA THR A 210 6.24 -11.75 17.79
C THR A 210 4.94 -12.05 18.54
N ASP A 211 4.21 -11.01 18.94
CA ASP A 211 2.87 -11.09 19.53
C ASP A 211 1.75 -11.22 18.50
N GLY A 212 2.08 -11.23 17.20
CA GLY A 212 1.12 -11.31 16.10
C GLY A 212 0.50 -9.98 15.70
N LEU A 213 0.94 -8.84 16.26
CA LEU A 213 0.43 -7.53 15.87
C LEU A 213 1.04 -7.04 14.54
N PRO A 214 0.25 -6.41 13.67
CA PRO A 214 0.76 -5.68 12.52
C PRO A 214 1.63 -4.49 12.97
N LEU A 215 2.88 -4.45 12.50
CA LEU A 215 3.81 -3.38 12.78
C LEU A 215 4.20 -2.66 11.50
N TYR A 216 4.27 -1.34 11.58
CA TYR A 216 4.82 -0.49 10.54
C TYR A 216 6.06 0.21 11.08
N PHE A 217 7.08 0.34 10.24
CA PHE A 217 8.32 1.02 10.58
C PHE A 217 8.42 2.34 9.81
N GLY A 218 9.57 2.57 9.16
CA GLY A 218 9.81 3.75 8.36
C GLY A 218 9.03 3.78 7.05
N MET A 219 8.98 4.97 6.47
CA MET A 219 8.40 5.24 5.17
C MET A 219 9.40 5.96 4.27
N VAL A 220 9.59 5.46 3.05
CA VAL A 220 10.19 6.21 1.94
C VAL A 220 9.05 6.71 1.06
N SER A 221 8.90 8.01 0.89
CA SER A 221 7.79 8.59 0.13
C SER A 221 8.26 9.48 -1.01
N TRP A 222 8.01 9.04 -2.24
CA TRP A 222 8.31 9.80 -3.44
C TRP A 222 7.26 10.90 -3.65
N ALA A 223 7.66 12.17 -3.65
CA ALA A 223 6.78 13.30 -3.93
C ALA A 223 7.25 14.03 -5.19
N PRO A 224 7.01 13.46 -6.39
CA PRO A 224 7.61 13.94 -7.64
C PRO A 224 7.17 15.37 -7.98
N CYS A 225 5.92 15.75 -7.71
CA CYS A 225 5.43 17.11 -7.90
C CYS A 225 6.11 18.15 -6.98
N LYS A 226 6.69 17.70 -5.86
CA LYS A 226 7.48 18.52 -4.92
C LYS A 226 8.98 18.36 -5.13
N ARG A 227 9.37 17.51 -6.08
CA ARG A 227 10.76 17.14 -6.39
C ARG A 227 11.52 16.72 -5.14
N CYS A 228 10.97 15.80 -4.36
CA CYS A 228 11.63 15.28 -3.18
C CYS A 228 11.28 13.84 -2.85
N ILE A 229 12.13 13.23 -2.03
CA ILE A 229 11.85 11.99 -1.30
C ILE A 229 11.82 12.32 0.18
N GLU A 230 10.75 11.92 0.85
CA GLU A 230 10.62 12.04 2.30
C GLU A 230 10.97 10.71 2.97
N LEU A 231 11.91 10.75 3.89
CA LEU A 231 12.37 9.62 4.69
C LEU A 231 11.85 9.81 6.12
N VAL A 232 10.82 9.05 6.49
CA VAL A 232 10.08 9.20 7.75
C VAL A 232 10.34 7.98 8.65
N PRO A 233 11.21 8.08 9.68
CA PRO A 233 11.59 6.96 10.53
C PRO A 233 10.42 6.33 11.31
N ASP A 234 9.47 7.18 11.72
CA ASP A 234 8.31 6.78 12.52
C ASP A 234 7.05 7.45 11.95
N ILE A 235 6.11 6.61 11.53
CA ILE A 235 4.85 7.04 10.92
C ILE A 235 3.75 7.42 11.94
N GLY A 236 4.05 7.35 13.25
CA GLY A 236 3.21 7.86 14.32
C GLY A 236 2.92 9.36 14.17
N LYS A 237 1.70 9.81 14.47
CA LYS A 237 1.22 11.18 14.22
C LYS A 237 2.16 12.28 14.75
N GLU A 238 2.80 12.05 15.90
CA GLU A 238 3.68 13.03 16.54
C GLU A 238 5.10 13.07 15.95
N ASN A 239 5.56 11.95 15.39
CA ASN A 239 6.92 11.79 14.88
C ASN A 239 7.05 11.97 13.36
N LYS A 240 5.93 12.05 12.61
CA LYS A 240 5.95 12.39 11.17
C LYS A 240 6.68 13.70 10.82
N LYS A 241 6.82 14.62 11.80
CA LYS A 241 7.57 15.87 11.63
C LYS A 241 9.08 15.68 11.64
N LYS A 242 9.59 14.58 12.22
CA LYS A 242 11.01 14.22 12.28
C LYS A 242 11.38 13.42 11.03
N LYS A 243 11.43 14.10 9.87
CA LYS A 243 11.76 13.46 8.59
C LYS A 243 13.00 14.08 7.95
N LEU A 244 13.80 13.23 7.33
CA LEU A 244 14.87 13.63 6.43
C LEU A 244 14.28 13.79 5.02
N ILE A 245 14.70 14.81 4.29
CA ILE A 245 14.19 15.08 2.94
C ILE A 245 15.35 15.11 1.98
N ILE A 246 15.30 14.29 0.94
CA ILE A 246 16.16 14.44 -0.25
C ILE A 246 15.41 15.39 -1.18
N GLN A 247 15.91 16.60 -1.35
CA GLN A 247 15.23 17.67 -2.06
C GLN A 247 16.03 18.08 -3.30
N TRP A 248 15.36 18.11 -4.45
CA TRP A 248 15.89 18.72 -5.66
C TRP A 248 15.50 20.19 -5.74
N ALA A 249 16.36 21.00 -6.35
CA ALA A 249 16.11 22.42 -6.54
C ALA A 249 15.04 22.68 -7.62
N ALA A 250 14.55 23.92 -7.64
CA ALA A 250 13.62 24.38 -8.68
C ALA A 250 14.26 24.42 -10.07
N THR A 251 15.58 24.54 -10.15
CA THR A 251 16.35 24.62 -11.39
C THR A 251 17.70 23.91 -11.22
N LYS A 252 18.26 23.36 -12.31
CA LYS A 252 19.51 22.56 -12.28
C LYS A 252 20.72 23.36 -11.79
N ASP A 253 20.79 24.65 -12.14
CA ASP A 253 21.85 25.58 -11.73
C ASP A 253 21.90 25.81 -10.21
N LYS A 254 20.80 25.50 -9.49
CA LYS A 254 20.70 25.58 -8.03
C LYS A 254 20.83 24.22 -7.36
N GLY A 255 21.24 23.20 -8.11
CA GLY A 255 21.43 21.83 -7.61
C GLY A 255 22.52 21.70 -6.55
N GLY A 256 22.62 20.48 -6.00
CA GLY A 256 23.73 20.04 -5.16
C GLY A 256 25.01 19.78 -5.94
N THR A 257 26.07 19.49 -5.21
CA THR A 257 27.32 18.98 -5.77
C THR A 257 27.24 17.45 -5.94
N GLU A 258 28.31 16.84 -6.44
CA GLU A 258 28.41 15.37 -6.50
C GLU A 258 28.50 14.76 -5.09
N GLU A 259 29.15 15.46 -4.15
CA GLU A 259 29.19 15.05 -2.75
C GLU A 259 27.79 15.08 -2.12
N ASP A 260 26.96 16.07 -2.44
CA ASP A 260 25.56 16.12 -1.98
C ASP A 260 24.76 14.92 -2.53
N LEU A 261 24.99 14.53 -3.80
CA LEU A 261 24.38 13.36 -4.41
C LEU A 261 24.75 12.07 -3.65
N ILE A 262 26.04 11.85 -3.41
CA ILE A 262 26.54 10.69 -2.65
C ILE A 262 25.93 10.66 -1.25
N GLN A 263 25.85 11.81 -0.56
CA GLN A 263 25.21 11.90 0.76
C GLN A 263 23.73 11.51 0.70
N CYS A 264 22.99 11.94 -0.34
CA CYS A 264 21.58 11.60 -0.49
C CYS A 264 21.36 10.11 -0.75
N VAL A 265 22.18 9.49 -1.61
CA VAL A 265 22.13 8.04 -1.88
C VAL A 265 22.41 7.26 -0.61
N ASN A 266 23.51 7.59 0.08
CA ASN A 266 23.87 6.95 1.35
C ASN A 266 22.77 7.12 2.40
N ALA A 267 22.13 8.30 2.48
CA ALA A 267 21.04 8.53 3.43
C ALA A 267 19.81 7.66 3.13
N LEU A 268 19.45 7.46 1.87
CA LEU A 268 18.36 6.56 1.49
C LEU A 268 18.69 5.11 1.85
N GLU A 269 19.88 4.63 1.51
CA GLU A 269 20.34 3.27 1.83
C GLU A 269 20.36 3.02 3.34
N GLN A 270 20.99 3.91 4.09
CA GLN A 270 21.04 3.83 5.56
C GLN A 270 19.64 3.92 6.17
N PHE A 271 18.73 4.71 5.59
CA PHE A 271 17.36 4.76 6.05
C PHE A 271 16.65 3.42 5.89
N VAL A 272 16.78 2.76 4.73
CA VAL A 272 16.18 1.44 4.49
C VAL A 272 16.76 0.40 5.44
N MET A 273 18.07 0.44 5.69
CA MET A 273 18.73 -0.45 6.66
C MET A 273 18.22 -0.24 8.09
N ASN A 274 18.15 1.00 8.55
CA ASN A 274 17.92 1.33 9.96
C ASN A 274 16.43 1.40 10.33
N TYR A 275 15.57 1.78 9.37
CA TYR A 275 14.14 2.02 9.61
C TYR A 275 13.24 1.13 8.77
N GLY A 276 13.77 0.21 7.95
CA GLY A 276 12.95 -0.75 7.21
C GLY A 276 12.48 -1.96 8.03
N GLY A 277 12.82 -2.02 9.31
CA GLY A 277 12.42 -3.08 10.24
C GLY A 277 13.59 -4.00 10.63
N PRO A 278 13.39 -4.85 11.66
CA PRO A 278 14.45 -5.67 12.25
C PRO A 278 14.98 -6.75 11.29
N ASN A 279 16.13 -7.35 11.62
CA ASN A 279 16.69 -8.53 10.96
C ASN A 279 16.86 -8.38 9.43
N ASN A 280 17.36 -7.23 8.94
CA ASN A 280 17.48 -6.93 7.51
C ASN A 280 16.17 -7.03 6.71
N ASN A 281 15.02 -6.87 7.37
CA ASN A 281 13.74 -6.88 6.69
C ASN A 281 13.55 -5.68 5.76
N GLY A 282 14.16 -4.53 6.09
CA GLY A 282 14.13 -3.33 5.26
C GLY A 282 14.65 -3.56 3.83
N PRO A 283 15.93 -3.95 3.66
CA PRO A 283 16.48 -4.29 2.35
C PRO A 283 15.70 -5.39 1.62
N THR A 284 15.25 -6.41 2.34
CA THR A 284 14.46 -7.51 1.75
C THR A 284 13.13 -7.01 1.18
N GLN A 285 12.45 -6.12 1.90
CA GLN A 285 11.22 -5.48 1.44
C GLN A 285 11.48 -4.48 0.32
N TRP A 286 12.58 -3.74 0.38
CA TRP A 286 12.97 -2.77 -0.66
C TRP A 286 13.34 -3.48 -1.98
N ALA A 287 13.92 -4.67 -1.92
CA ALA A 287 14.19 -5.49 -3.09
C ALA A 287 12.94 -6.24 -3.62
N ALA A 288 11.84 -6.27 -2.87
CA ALA A 288 10.66 -7.03 -3.26
C ALA A 288 10.10 -6.52 -4.61
N ASP A 289 9.90 -7.44 -5.56
CA ASP A 289 9.43 -7.16 -6.92
C ASP A 289 10.24 -6.10 -7.68
N ASN A 290 11.52 -5.91 -7.32
CA ASN A 290 12.42 -4.91 -7.88
C ASN A 290 11.96 -3.45 -7.68
N ILE A 291 11.21 -3.14 -6.60
CA ILE A 291 10.82 -1.74 -6.34
C ILE A 291 12.02 -0.83 -6.07
N ASN A 292 13.12 -1.36 -5.53
CA ASN A 292 14.38 -0.64 -5.38
C ASN A 292 14.93 -0.22 -6.75
N GLN A 293 15.00 -1.14 -7.71
CA GLN A 293 15.52 -0.85 -9.05
C GLN A 293 14.66 0.21 -9.75
N PHE A 294 13.33 0.12 -9.65
CA PHE A 294 12.45 1.14 -10.20
C PHE A 294 12.61 2.50 -9.47
N SER A 295 12.80 2.48 -8.15
CA SER A 295 13.14 3.69 -7.38
C SER A 295 14.48 4.29 -7.80
N ASP A 296 15.49 3.47 -8.10
CA ASP A 296 16.81 3.92 -8.55
C ASP A 296 16.72 4.55 -9.95
N GLN A 297 15.89 3.99 -10.84
CA GLN A 297 15.58 4.60 -12.13
C GLN A 297 14.90 5.97 -11.97
N LEU A 298 13.92 6.08 -11.06
CA LEU A 298 13.28 7.35 -10.74
C LEU A 298 14.30 8.37 -10.21
N PHE A 299 15.21 7.94 -9.35
CA PHE A 299 16.28 8.77 -8.78
C PHE A 299 17.26 9.24 -9.84
N ALA A 300 17.78 8.34 -10.67
CA ALA A 300 18.70 8.68 -11.75
C ALA A 300 18.06 9.65 -12.76
N ALA A 301 16.79 9.42 -13.12
CA ALA A 301 16.06 10.34 -13.99
C ALA A 301 15.80 11.69 -13.33
N ALA A 302 15.50 11.72 -12.02
CA ALA A 302 15.37 12.95 -11.23
C ALA A 302 16.68 13.74 -11.21
N VAL A 303 17.83 13.09 -11.03
CA VAL A 303 19.15 13.72 -11.15
C VAL A 303 19.37 14.28 -12.55
N GLY A 304 19.09 13.47 -13.58
CA GLY A 304 19.21 13.89 -14.97
C GLY A 304 18.30 15.07 -15.34
N GLN A 305 17.11 15.19 -14.74
CA GLN A 305 16.12 16.23 -15.06
C GLN A 305 16.21 17.46 -14.16
N TRP A 306 16.52 17.30 -12.87
CA TRP A 306 16.45 18.37 -11.86
C TRP A 306 17.83 18.73 -11.27
N GLY A 307 18.89 18.01 -11.62
CA GLY A 307 20.25 18.19 -11.08
C GLY A 307 20.48 17.36 -9.81
N ASN A 308 21.62 17.54 -9.14
CA ASN A 308 21.90 16.78 -7.91
C ASN A 308 21.01 17.28 -6.76
N PRO A 309 20.47 16.38 -5.91
CA PRO A 309 19.69 16.77 -4.75
C PRO A 309 20.56 17.21 -3.57
N LYS A 310 19.92 17.74 -2.52
CA LYS A 310 20.53 17.99 -1.20
C LYS A 310 19.71 17.35 -0.10
N LEU A 311 20.37 17.01 1.00
CA LEU A 311 19.69 16.64 2.25
C LEU A 311 19.17 17.89 2.97
N VAL A 312 17.88 17.89 3.26
CA VAL A 312 17.18 18.94 4.00
C VAL A 312 16.60 18.35 5.28
N ASN A 313 16.76 19.09 6.38
CA ASN A 313 16.56 18.67 7.77
C ASN A 313 17.55 17.58 8.21
N LYS A 314 18.11 17.71 9.43
CA LYS A 314 18.93 16.65 10.02
C LYS A 314 18.07 15.86 11.00
N LEU A 315 17.99 14.54 10.81
CA LEU A 315 17.59 13.65 11.90
C LEU A 315 18.66 13.83 12.99
N LYS A 316 18.28 14.34 14.17
CA LYS A 316 19.18 14.28 15.32
C LYS A 316 19.40 12.81 15.62
N ALA A 317 20.66 12.37 15.63
CA ALA A 317 21.01 11.03 16.08
C ALA A 317 20.43 10.86 17.49
N THR A 318 19.61 9.82 17.67
CA THR A 318 19.20 9.32 18.99
C THR A 318 20.29 8.43 19.54
#